data_AF-A0A918PW34-F1
#
_entry.id   AF-A0A918PW34-F1
#
_cell.length_a   1.000
_cell.length_b   1.000
_cell.length_c   1.000
_cell.angle_alpha   90.00
_cell.angle_beta   90.00
_cell.angle_gamma   90.00
#
_symmetry.space_group_name_H-M   'P 1'
#
loop_
_entity.id
_entity.type
_entity.pdbx_description
1 polymer ?
#
loop_
_entity_poly.entity_id
_entity_poly.type
_entity_poly.pdbx_seq_one_letter_code
_entity_poly.pdbx_strand_id
1 'polypeptide(L)'
;MKRGHNLYIKHAPIAAAARAERGVWRLAAVYPSPQSGQSAARRVGRAERVPSYEPAGAYEAYAAMHDDGTAVWVRYIAGAPAVEPRPSSMTYRVCDRGTSSGYQGVRVVTVTVAAECPRCGGPRGEAKPHRFHEDGDWYVVDRWSNACGHVEQYTDVLAEWRKAVAELEIADRRDAIRAMRAGPADAGEYTEAVLLLNAAAAQIKSLHARQAALFLDMRGHSEAARRVQEELKARDGRMSARQAALFLADLAATRAACTRCDNGRINYQCRDGEFISLRCKACRKETVPNA
;
A
#
# COMPACT_ATOMS: atom_id res chain seq x y z
N MET A 1 12.04 0.75 -39.48
CA MET A 1 11.86 1.61 -38.29
C MET A 1 11.57 3.04 -38.75
N LYS A 2 10.33 3.53 -38.61
CA LYS A 2 10.01 4.94 -38.90
C LYS A 2 10.75 5.79 -37.87
N ARG A 3 11.61 6.72 -38.30
CA ARG A 3 12.19 7.73 -37.40
C ARG A 3 11.03 8.50 -36.78
N GLY A 4 10.78 8.27 -35.50
CA GLY A 4 9.74 8.99 -34.77
C GLY A 4 10.01 10.48 -34.91
N HIS A 5 9.04 11.24 -35.41
CA HIS A 5 9.08 12.68 -35.30
C HIS A 5 9.35 13.00 -33.82
N ASN A 6 10.46 13.68 -33.53
CA ASN A 6 10.65 14.34 -32.25
C ASN A 6 9.54 15.40 -32.17
N LEU A 7 8.36 14.98 -31.69
CA LEU A 7 7.28 15.86 -31.33
C LEU A 7 7.86 16.77 -30.26
N TYR A 8 8.17 17.99 -30.66
CA TYR A 8 8.62 19.02 -29.75
C TYR A 8 7.52 19.23 -28.71
N ILE A 9 7.76 18.75 -27.50
CA ILE A 9 6.80 18.81 -26.41
C ILE A 9 6.69 20.27 -25.97
N LYS A 10 5.51 20.87 -26.16
CA LYS A 10 5.23 22.24 -25.71
C LYS A 10 4.82 22.21 -24.23
N HIS A 11 5.79 22.34 -23.33
CA HIS A 11 5.53 22.35 -21.88
C HIS A 11 4.79 23.61 -21.39
N ALA A 12 5.01 24.76 -22.03
CA ALA A 12 4.40 26.03 -21.63
C ALA A 12 2.85 26.00 -21.53
N PRO A 13 2.10 25.53 -22.55
CA PRO A 13 0.63 25.45 -22.44
C PRO A 13 0.17 24.46 -21.37
N ILE A 14 0.87 23.34 -21.16
CA ILE A 14 0.51 22.38 -20.11
C ILE A 14 0.71 22.99 -18.72
N ALA A 15 1.83 23.67 -18.50
CA ALA A 15 2.09 24.34 -17.22
C ALA A 15 1.08 25.47 -16.95
N ALA A 16 0.67 26.21 -17.99
CA ALA A 16 -0.40 27.20 -17.88
C ALA A 16 -1.75 26.55 -17.50
N ALA A 17 -2.12 25.43 -18.13
CA ALA A 17 -3.34 24.70 -17.80
C ALA A 17 -3.32 24.12 -16.37
N ALA A 18 -2.18 23.57 -15.94
CA ALA A 18 -1.99 23.08 -14.57
C ALA A 18 -2.11 24.22 -13.54
N ARG A 19 -1.64 25.43 -13.86
CA ARG A 19 -1.83 26.62 -12.99
C ARG A 19 -3.28 27.06 -12.90
N ALA A 20 -4.01 27.01 -14.01
CA ALA A 20 -5.43 27.37 -14.05
C ALA A 20 -6.28 26.39 -13.23
N GLU A 21 -5.93 25.10 -13.24
CA GLU A 21 -6.62 24.04 -12.49
C GLU A 21 -5.70 23.44 -11.43
N ARG A 22 -5.49 24.20 -10.35
CA ARG A 22 -4.60 23.83 -9.24
C ARG A 22 -5.00 22.46 -8.65
N GLY A 23 -4.00 21.63 -8.36
CA GLY A 23 -4.19 20.29 -7.80
C GLY A 23 -4.59 19.22 -8.82
N VAL A 24 -5.04 19.60 -10.02
CA VAL A 24 -5.44 18.66 -11.07
C VAL A 24 -4.21 18.16 -11.83
N TRP A 25 -4.11 16.84 -11.97
CA TRP A 25 -3.05 16.19 -12.73
C TRP A 25 -3.28 16.32 -14.24
N ARG A 26 -2.22 16.68 -14.96
CA ARG A 26 -2.19 16.84 -16.42
C ARG A 26 -1.06 16.01 -17.01
N LEU A 27 -1.29 15.44 -18.19
CA LEU A 27 -0.25 14.79 -18.97
C LEU A 27 0.66 15.87 -19.59
N ALA A 28 1.92 15.91 -19.18
CA ALA A 28 2.91 16.84 -19.72
C ALA A 28 3.54 16.33 -21.02
N ALA A 29 3.90 15.05 -21.06
CA ALA A 29 4.51 14.43 -22.22
C ALA A 29 4.58 12.91 -22.09
N VAL A 30 4.85 12.23 -23.20
CA VAL A 30 5.27 10.82 -23.21
C VAL A 30 6.69 10.75 -23.77
N TYR A 31 7.62 10.19 -22.99
CA TYR A 31 9.02 10.00 -23.36
C TYR A 31 9.26 8.56 -23.83
N PRO A 32 10.17 8.32 -24.78
CA PRO A 32 10.38 6.99 -25.35
C PRO A 32 11.05 5.99 -24.41
N SER A 33 11.66 6.45 -23.31
CA SER A 33 12.32 5.58 -22.32
C SER A 33 11.92 5.92 -20.88
N PRO A 34 11.93 4.91 -19.98
CA PRO A 34 11.72 5.12 -18.55
C PRO A 34 12.68 6.15 -17.94
N GLN A 35 13.97 6.07 -18.31
CA GLN A 35 15.01 6.96 -17.77
C GLN A 35 14.76 8.41 -18.18
N SER A 36 14.36 8.65 -19.44
CA SER A 36 14.03 9.99 -19.92
C SER A 36 12.80 10.56 -19.22
N GLY A 37 11.73 9.78 -19.07
CA GLY A 37 10.51 10.21 -18.37
C GLY A 37 10.76 10.50 -16.89
N GLN A 38 11.48 9.63 -16.18
CA GLN A 38 11.85 9.84 -14.78
C GLN A 38 12.76 11.06 -14.60
N SER A 39 13.71 11.27 -15.51
CA SER A 39 14.56 12.47 -15.51
C SER A 39 13.74 13.74 -15.70
N ALA A 40 12.81 13.74 -16.65
CA ALA A 40 11.91 14.86 -16.89
C ALA A 40 11.00 15.17 -15.69
N ALA A 41 10.35 14.16 -15.10
CA ALA A 41 9.53 14.34 -13.89
C ALA A 41 10.33 14.98 -12.74
N ARG A 42 11.57 14.53 -12.50
CA ARG A 42 12.44 15.13 -11.46
C ARG A 42 12.77 16.60 -11.74
N ARG A 43 12.99 16.96 -13.01
CA ARG A 43 13.32 18.34 -13.41
C ARG A 43 12.15 19.30 -13.23
N VAL A 44 10.91 18.85 -13.47
CA VAL A 44 9.71 19.68 -13.28
C VAL A 44 9.64 20.24 -11.86
N GLY A 45 9.78 19.39 -10.83
CA GLY A 45 9.72 19.85 -9.44
C GLY A 45 10.84 20.82 -9.04
N ARG A 46 11.98 20.78 -9.76
CA ARG A 46 13.14 21.68 -9.53
C ARG A 46 13.17 22.89 -10.46
N ALA A 47 12.22 22.99 -11.40
CA ALA A 47 12.28 23.88 -12.55
C ALA A 47 13.61 23.83 -13.34
N GLU A 48 14.35 22.71 -13.27
CA GLU A 48 15.70 22.61 -13.83
C GLU A 48 15.66 22.41 -15.35
N ARG A 49 16.10 23.43 -16.11
CA ARG A 49 16.09 23.44 -17.59
C ARG A 49 14.68 23.27 -18.18
N VAL A 50 13.65 23.61 -17.41
CA VAL A 50 12.24 23.61 -17.83
C VAL A 50 11.50 24.86 -17.32
N PRO A 51 11.81 26.07 -17.83
CA PRO A 51 11.35 27.35 -17.26
C PRO A 51 9.82 27.48 -17.18
N SER A 52 9.08 26.72 -18.00
CA SER A 52 7.61 26.68 -17.93
C SER A 52 7.06 26.24 -16.56
N TYR A 53 7.85 25.52 -15.76
CA TYR A 53 7.44 25.01 -14.44
C TYR A 53 8.04 25.80 -13.27
N GLU A 54 8.46 27.05 -13.49
CA GLU A 54 8.88 27.93 -12.40
C GLU A 54 7.68 28.44 -11.55
N PRO A 55 7.92 28.78 -10.27
CA PRO A 55 9.17 28.60 -9.52
C PRO A 55 9.38 27.13 -9.08
N ALA A 56 10.62 26.78 -8.70
CA ALA A 56 10.93 25.46 -8.15
C ALA A 56 10.04 25.14 -6.93
N GLY A 57 9.58 23.89 -6.83
CA GLY A 57 8.63 23.45 -5.80
C GLY A 57 7.17 23.80 -6.09
N ALA A 58 6.87 24.56 -7.15
CA ALA A 58 5.49 24.93 -7.48
C ALA A 58 4.68 23.80 -8.14
N TYR A 59 5.35 22.77 -8.64
CA TYR A 59 4.72 21.63 -9.30
C TYR A 59 5.16 20.32 -8.67
N GLU A 60 4.22 19.39 -8.56
CA GLU A 60 4.52 17.98 -8.40
C GLU A 60 4.52 17.30 -9.76
N ALA A 61 5.37 16.29 -9.89
CA ALA A 61 5.43 15.48 -11.09
C ALA A 61 5.79 14.04 -10.77
N TYR A 62 5.25 13.11 -11.55
CA TYR A 62 5.67 11.71 -11.54
C TYR A 62 5.75 11.15 -12.95
N ALA A 63 6.52 10.08 -13.10
CA ALA A 63 6.62 9.31 -14.33
C ALA A 63 5.92 7.98 -14.14
N ALA A 64 5.18 7.53 -15.15
CA ALA A 64 4.51 6.24 -15.14
C ALA A 64 4.52 5.58 -16.52
N MET A 65 4.29 4.27 -16.55
CA MET A 65 4.31 3.48 -17.77
C MET A 65 3.16 3.90 -18.71
N HIS A 66 3.47 4.03 -20.00
CA HIS A 66 2.51 4.33 -21.06
C HIS A 66 2.67 3.31 -22.19
N ASP A 67 1.58 3.00 -22.88
CA ASP A 67 1.59 2.16 -24.10
C ASP A 67 2.63 2.63 -25.16
N ASP A 68 3.01 3.91 -25.12
CA ASP A 68 3.94 4.57 -26.07
C ASP A 68 5.28 4.98 -25.42
N GLY A 69 5.55 4.55 -24.18
CA GLY A 69 6.77 4.86 -23.45
C GLY A 69 6.53 5.19 -21.98
N THR A 70 6.89 6.40 -21.56
CA THR A 70 6.81 6.84 -20.17
C THR A 70 6.16 8.21 -20.08
N ALA A 71 4.92 8.23 -19.58
CA ALA A 71 4.16 9.44 -19.37
C ALA A 71 4.69 10.22 -18.18
N VAL A 72 4.84 11.53 -18.33
CA VAL A 72 5.10 12.45 -17.21
C VAL A 72 3.82 13.22 -16.92
N TRP A 73 3.35 13.07 -15.69
CA TRP A 73 2.17 13.75 -15.16
C TRP A 73 2.61 14.87 -14.24
N VAL A 74 1.93 16.01 -14.31
CA VAL A 74 2.25 17.20 -13.52
C VAL A 74 0.99 17.79 -12.89
N ARG A 75 1.09 18.37 -11.69
CA ARG A 75 0.05 19.22 -11.10
C ARG A 75 0.67 20.44 -10.45
N TYR A 76 -0.01 21.58 -10.52
CA TYR A 76 0.44 22.79 -9.83
C TYR A 76 -0.04 22.76 -8.37
N ILE A 77 0.88 22.99 -7.43
CA ILE A 77 0.63 22.90 -5.98
C ILE A 77 0.97 24.17 -5.21
N ALA A 78 1.69 25.13 -5.82
CA ALA A 78 2.08 26.36 -5.12
C ALA A 78 0.88 27.15 -4.61
N GLY A 79 0.96 27.56 -3.33
CA GLY A 79 -0.07 28.32 -2.63
C GLY A 79 -1.35 27.53 -2.32
N ALA A 80 -1.42 26.23 -2.62
CA ALA A 80 -2.51 25.39 -2.13
C ALA A 80 -2.34 25.18 -0.61
N PRO A 81 -3.44 25.09 0.17
CA PRO A 81 -3.38 24.40 1.45
C PRO A 81 -2.84 22.98 1.23
N ALA A 82 -2.18 22.41 2.23
CA ALA A 82 -1.49 21.12 2.17
C ALA A 82 -2.15 20.14 1.18
N VAL A 83 -1.52 19.98 0.01
CA VAL A 83 -2.10 19.18 -1.07
C VAL A 83 -2.10 17.73 -0.64
N GLU A 84 -3.26 17.09 -0.68
CA GLU A 84 -3.35 15.69 -0.31
C GLU A 84 -2.42 14.85 -1.22
N PRO A 85 -1.66 13.92 -0.62
CA PRO A 85 -0.85 13.01 -1.41
C PRO A 85 -1.78 12.22 -2.32
N ARG A 86 -1.30 11.94 -3.54
CA ARG A 86 -2.06 11.12 -4.48
C ARG A 86 -2.37 9.77 -3.83
N PRO A 87 -3.64 9.31 -3.83
CA PRO A 87 -3.96 8.00 -3.29
C PRO A 87 -3.22 6.93 -4.09
N SER A 88 -2.79 5.85 -3.43
CA SER A 88 -2.19 4.69 -4.10
C SER A 88 -3.24 3.74 -4.69
N SER A 89 -4.46 3.77 -4.14
CA SER A 89 -5.58 2.93 -4.57
C SER A 89 -6.89 3.70 -4.56
N MET A 90 -7.87 3.20 -5.32
CA MET A 90 -9.23 3.73 -5.42
C MET A 90 -10.22 2.59 -5.22
N THR A 91 -11.41 2.91 -4.71
CA THR A 91 -12.49 1.94 -4.50
C THR A 91 -13.67 2.25 -5.42
N TYR A 92 -14.17 1.23 -6.12
CA TYR A 92 -15.30 1.34 -7.04
C TYR A 92 -16.31 0.22 -6.80
N ARG A 93 -17.58 0.49 -7.04
CA ARG A 93 -18.64 -0.51 -7.21
C ARG A 93 -18.76 -0.85 -8.69
N VAL A 94 -18.36 -2.05 -9.07
CA VAL A 94 -18.38 -2.47 -10.48
C VAL A 94 -19.35 -3.64 -10.68
N CYS A 95 -19.91 -3.73 -11.89
CA CYS A 95 -20.75 -4.84 -12.28
C CYS A 95 -19.89 -6.05 -12.65
N ASP A 96 -20.08 -7.18 -11.97
CA ASP A 96 -19.53 -8.50 -12.29
C ASP A 96 -20.64 -9.40 -12.83
N ARG A 97 -20.58 -9.68 -14.14
CA ARG A 97 -21.50 -10.62 -14.82
C ARG A 97 -20.98 -12.07 -14.81
N GLY A 98 -19.91 -12.34 -14.08
CA GLY A 98 -19.23 -13.63 -14.08
C GLY A 98 -18.36 -13.86 -15.32
N THR A 99 -17.58 -14.94 -15.27
CA THR A 99 -16.73 -15.39 -16.39
C THR A 99 -17.08 -16.81 -16.87
N SER A 100 -18.06 -17.46 -16.24
CA SER A 100 -18.52 -18.80 -16.59
C SER A 100 -19.40 -18.80 -17.85
N SER A 101 -19.44 -19.94 -18.56
CA SER A 101 -20.31 -20.16 -19.72
C SER A 101 -21.82 -20.08 -19.39
N GLY A 102 -22.19 -20.06 -18.11
CA GLY A 102 -23.54 -19.74 -17.66
C GLY A 102 -23.64 -18.31 -17.14
N TYR A 103 -24.65 -17.58 -17.62
CA TYR A 103 -25.06 -16.30 -17.06
C TYR A 103 -25.56 -16.49 -15.63
N GLN A 104 -24.98 -15.78 -14.66
CA GLN A 104 -25.34 -15.87 -13.23
C GLN A 104 -26.10 -14.62 -12.73
N GLY A 105 -26.53 -13.74 -13.64
CA GLY A 105 -27.06 -12.43 -13.29
C GLY A 105 -25.97 -11.39 -12.97
N VAL A 106 -26.42 -10.16 -12.78
CA VAL A 106 -25.56 -9.02 -12.41
C VAL A 106 -25.25 -9.06 -10.91
N ARG A 107 -23.96 -9.02 -10.56
CA ARG A 107 -23.51 -8.78 -9.18
C ARG A 107 -22.77 -7.46 -9.09
N VAL A 108 -23.06 -6.65 -8.07
CA VAL A 108 -22.29 -5.43 -7.79
C VAL A 108 -21.22 -5.76 -6.75
N VAL A 109 -19.95 -5.59 -7.13
CA VAL A 109 -18.80 -5.89 -6.28
C VAL A 109 -18.04 -4.60 -5.98
N THR A 110 -17.72 -4.38 -4.71
CA THR A 110 -16.81 -3.31 -4.30
C THR A 110 -15.37 -3.79 -4.48
N VAL A 111 -14.61 -3.13 -5.35
CA VAL A 111 -13.22 -3.48 -5.67
C VAL A 111 -12.28 -2.35 -5.29
N THR A 112 -11.09 -2.71 -4.84
CA THR A 112 -9.99 -1.77 -4.60
C THR A 112 -8.89 -2.03 -5.61
N VAL A 113 -8.55 -1.02 -6.41
CA VAL A 113 -7.61 -1.11 -7.54
C VAL A 113 -6.60 0.04 -7.48
N ALA A 114 -5.57 0.02 -8.32
CA ALA A 114 -4.60 1.10 -8.35
C ALA A 114 -5.26 2.43 -8.70
N ALA A 115 -4.80 3.53 -8.09
CA ALA A 115 -5.31 4.87 -8.40
C ALA A 115 -4.85 5.39 -9.79
N GLU A 116 -4.05 4.60 -10.50
CA GLU A 116 -3.53 4.90 -11.82
C GLU A 116 -4.21 4.04 -12.88
N CYS A 117 -4.40 4.61 -14.06
CA CYS A 117 -4.86 3.91 -15.25
C CYS A 117 -3.80 2.90 -15.67
N PRO A 118 -4.14 1.61 -15.88
CA PRO A 118 -3.16 0.56 -16.15
C PRO A 118 -2.46 0.71 -17.51
N ARG A 119 -3.01 1.54 -18.41
CA ARG A 119 -2.46 1.78 -19.76
C ARG A 119 -1.46 2.93 -19.83
N CYS A 120 -1.63 3.95 -19.00
CA CYS A 120 -0.89 5.21 -19.15
C CYS A 120 -0.36 5.80 -17.83
N GLY A 121 -0.66 5.16 -16.71
CA GLY A 121 -0.29 5.60 -15.37
C GLY A 121 -0.93 6.93 -14.93
N GLY A 122 -1.88 7.45 -15.72
CA GLY A 122 -2.61 8.67 -15.39
C GLY A 122 -3.56 8.44 -14.23
N PRO A 123 -3.90 9.46 -13.43
CA PRO A 123 -4.79 9.26 -12.30
C PRO A 123 -6.18 8.86 -12.79
N ARG A 124 -6.78 7.89 -12.10
CA ARG A 124 -8.17 7.54 -12.32
C ARG A 124 -9.09 8.63 -11.81
N GLY A 125 -10.25 8.71 -12.46
CA GLY A 125 -11.30 9.64 -12.07
C GLY A 125 -11.94 9.26 -10.75
N GLU A 126 -12.62 10.22 -10.14
CA GLU A 126 -13.47 9.98 -8.97
C GLU A 126 -14.67 9.10 -9.34
N ALA A 127 -15.04 8.21 -8.43
CA ALA A 127 -16.21 7.35 -8.54
C ALA A 127 -17.50 8.18 -8.48
N LYS A 128 -18.33 8.10 -9.53
CA LYS A 128 -19.66 8.73 -9.59
C LYS A 128 -20.74 7.67 -9.67
N PRO A 129 -21.74 7.66 -8.76
CA PRO A 129 -22.80 6.68 -8.79
C PRO A 129 -23.59 6.75 -10.10
N HIS A 130 -23.91 5.60 -10.66
CA HIS A 130 -24.68 5.44 -11.87
C HIS A 130 -25.67 4.28 -11.71
N ARG A 131 -26.94 4.59 -11.93
CA ARG A 131 -28.04 3.63 -11.82
C ARG A 131 -28.38 3.09 -13.22
N PHE A 132 -28.52 1.78 -13.35
CA PHE A 132 -28.95 1.12 -14.58
C PHE A 132 -29.91 -0.05 -14.28
N HIS A 133 -30.65 -0.48 -15.28
CA HIS A 133 -31.65 -1.56 -15.19
C HIS A 133 -31.22 -2.73 -16.07
N GLU A 134 -31.16 -3.93 -15.50
CA GLU A 134 -30.77 -5.18 -16.19
C GLU A 134 -31.49 -6.35 -15.50
N ASP A 135 -31.92 -7.37 -16.25
CA ASP A 135 -32.68 -8.54 -15.74
C ASP A 135 -33.94 -8.24 -14.91
N GLY A 136 -34.58 -7.09 -15.11
CA GLY A 136 -35.77 -6.70 -14.34
C GLY A 136 -35.47 -6.07 -12.99
N ASP A 137 -34.20 -5.90 -12.63
CA ASP A 137 -33.75 -5.25 -11.40
C ASP A 137 -32.98 -3.96 -11.68
N TRP A 138 -32.93 -3.08 -10.68
CA TRP A 138 -32.17 -1.83 -10.72
C TRP A 138 -30.88 -1.96 -9.89
N TYR A 139 -29.75 -1.66 -10.51
CA TYR A 139 -28.43 -1.70 -9.89
C TYR A 139 -27.79 -0.31 -9.82
N VAL A 140 -26.87 -0.13 -8.87
CA VAL A 140 -26.03 1.09 -8.75
C VAL A 140 -24.56 0.69 -8.78
N VAL A 141 -23.85 1.19 -9.77
CA VAL A 141 -22.40 1.03 -9.96
C VAL A 141 -21.73 2.39 -10.00
N ASP A 142 -20.41 2.43 -10.00
CA ASP A 142 -19.65 3.66 -10.17
C ASP A 142 -19.16 3.82 -11.61
N ARG A 143 -19.31 5.01 -12.17
CA ARG A 143 -18.66 5.46 -13.40
C ARG A 143 -17.59 6.47 -13.03
N TRP A 144 -16.49 6.48 -13.77
CA TRP A 144 -15.45 7.47 -13.60
C TRP A 144 -14.89 7.88 -14.97
N SER A 145 -14.16 8.99 -14.99
CA SER A 145 -13.50 9.48 -16.19
C SER A 145 -12.04 9.77 -15.87
N ASN A 146 -11.14 9.03 -16.50
CA ASN A 146 -9.71 9.20 -16.29
C ASN A 146 -9.22 10.49 -16.95
N ALA A 147 -8.32 11.21 -16.29
CA ALA A 147 -7.72 12.44 -16.83
C ALA A 147 -6.94 12.20 -18.14
N CYS A 148 -6.54 10.96 -18.41
CA CYS A 148 -5.90 10.53 -19.65
C CYS A 148 -6.84 10.27 -20.82
N GLY A 149 -8.17 10.26 -20.59
CA GLY A 149 -9.16 9.94 -21.62
C GLY A 149 -9.33 8.44 -21.92
N HIS A 150 -8.51 7.55 -21.34
CA HIS A 150 -8.75 6.11 -21.47
C HIS A 150 -10.04 5.71 -20.75
N VAL A 151 -10.91 4.99 -21.47
CA VAL A 151 -12.10 4.36 -20.94
C VAL A 151 -11.71 2.99 -20.40
N GLU A 152 -11.98 2.75 -19.11
CA GLU A 152 -11.78 1.45 -18.47
C GLU A 152 -13.09 0.65 -18.47
N GLN A 153 -13.02 -0.61 -18.88
CA GLN A 153 -14.15 -1.51 -18.79
C GLN A 153 -14.18 -2.16 -17.40
N TYR A 154 -15.39 -2.40 -16.87
CA TYR A 154 -15.54 -3.09 -15.57
C TYR A 154 -14.88 -4.47 -15.54
N THR A 155 -14.83 -5.17 -16.67
CA THR A 155 -14.13 -6.46 -16.80
C THR A 155 -12.63 -6.34 -16.56
N ASP A 156 -12.00 -5.28 -17.05
CA ASP A 156 -10.56 -5.04 -16.88
C ASP A 156 -10.24 -4.68 -15.43
N VAL A 157 -11.09 -3.85 -14.81
CA VAL A 157 -10.97 -3.50 -13.39
C VAL A 157 -11.15 -4.72 -12.49
N LEU A 158 -12.11 -5.60 -12.80
CA LEU A 158 -12.29 -6.86 -12.10
C LEU A 158 -11.08 -7.79 -12.27
N ALA A 159 -10.48 -7.85 -13.46
CA ALA A 159 -9.29 -8.65 -13.71
C ALA A 159 -8.08 -8.14 -12.91
N GLU A 160 -7.87 -6.81 -12.89
CA GLU A 160 -6.84 -6.17 -12.07
C GLU A 160 -7.05 -6.46 -10.58
N TRP A 161 -8.26 -6.26 -10.07
CA TRP A 161 -8.58 -6.54 -8.67
C TRP A 161 -8.34 -8.01 -8.31
N ARG A 162 -8.80 -8.96 -9.15
CA ARG A 162 -8.55 -10.40 -8.94
C ARG A 162 -7.05 -10.72 -8.93
N LYS A 163 -6.27 -10.10 -9.81
CA LYS A 163 -4.81 -10.25 -9.82
C LYS A 163 -4.19 -9.73 -8.52
N ALA A 164 -4.58 -8.55 -8.05
CA ALA A 164 -4.09 -7.97 -6.80
C ALA A 164 -4.43 -8.85 -5.59
N VAL A 165 -5.66 -9.39 -5.53
CA VAL A 165 -6.07 -10.34 -4.49
C VAL A 165 -5.21 -11.62 -4.55
N ALA A 166 -4.99 -12.19 -5.73
CA ALA A 166 -4.17 -13.38 -5.89
C ALA A 166 -2.70 -13.15 -5.49
N GLU A 167 -2.13 -11.98 -5.81
CA GLU A 167 -0.77 -11.61 -5.39
C GLU A 167 -0.65 -11.48 -3.87
N LEU A 168 -1.66 -10.91 -3.20
CA LEU A 168 -1.73 -10.86 -1.74
C LEU A 168 -1.81 -12.26 -1.13
N GLU A 169 -2.66 -13.15 -1.68
CA GLU A 169 -2.76 -14.54 -1.23
C GLU A 169 -1.44 -15.32 -1.40
N ILE A 170 -0.71 -15.08 -2.50
CA ILE A 170 0.61 -15.67 -2.74
C ILE A 170 1.63 -15.14 -1.73
N ALA A 171 1.63 -13.82 -1.47
CA ALA A 171 2.49 -13.21 -0.47
C ALA A 171 2.22 -13.79 0.92
N ASP A 172 0.95 -13.85 1.34
CA ASP A 172 0.52 -14.45 2.60
C ASP A 172 0.94 -15.93 2.70
N ARG A 173 0.82 -16.69 1.60
CA ARG A 173 1.26 -18.09 1.55
C ARG A 173 2.78 -18.20 1.69
N ARG A 174 3.55 -17.33 1.02
CA ARG A 174 5.01 -17.30 1.12
C ARG A 174 5.46 -16.97 2.54
N ASP A 175 4.81 -16.00 3.17
CA ASP A 175 5.09 -15.61 4.54
C ASP A 175 4.74 -16.75 5.50
N ALA A 176 3.63 -17.46 5.27
CA ALA A 176 3.28 -18.67 6.02
C ALA A 176 4.33 -19.79 5.87
N ILE A 177 4.84 -20.04 4.66
CA ILE A 177 5.91 -21.03 4.44
C ILE A 177 7.21 -20.59 5.14
N ARG A 178 7.54 -19.30 5.09
CA ARG A 178 8.70 -18.75 5.82
C ARG A 178 8.53 -18.94 7.32
N ALA A 179 7.33 -18.71 7.86
CA ALA A 179 6.98 -18.98 9.25
C ALA A 179 7.25 -20.44 9.63
N MET A 180 6.76 -21.37 8.80
CA MET A 180 6.92 -22.79 9.05
C MET A 180 8.38 -23.23 9.00
N ARG A 181 9.19 -22.64 8.10
CA ARG A 181 10.63 -22.95 7.97
C ARG A 181 11.49 -22.39 9.09
N ALA A 182 11.14 -21.22 9.64
CA ALA A 182 11.79 -20.70 10.83
C ALA A 182 11.60 -21.64 12.04
N GLY A 183 10.60 -22.52 11.98
CA GLY A 183 10.32 -23.48 13.04
C GLY A 183 9.91 -22.80 14.34
N PRO A 184 9.39 -23.58 15.31
CA PRO A 184 9.07 -23.03 16.62
C PRO A 184 10.32 -22.73 17.43
N ALA A 185 11.41 -23.47 17.21
CA ALA A 185 12.65 -23.38 17.99
C ALA A 185 13.34 -22.01 17.89
N ASP A 186 13.13 -21.28 16.79
CA ASP A 186 13.76 -19.97 16.57
C ASP A 186 12.95 -18.80 17.16
N ALA A 187 11.80 -19.06 17.78
CA ALA A 187 10.97 -18.03 18.42
C ALA A 187 11.38 -17.73 19.87
N GLY A 188 12.52 -18.25 20.35
CA GLY A 188 13.10 -17.91 21.65
C GLY A 188 12.09 -18.02 22.80
N GLU A 189 11.92 -16.93 23.56
CA GLU A 189 10.97 -16.84 24.69
C GLU A 189 9.50 -17.01 24.28
N TYR A 190 9.14 -16.84 23.00
CA TYR A 190 7.78 -16.97 22.49
C TYR A 190 7.50 -18.34 21.83
N THR A 191 8.43 -19.29 21.90
CA THR A 191 8.30 -20.61 21.25
C THR A 191 6.97 -21.31 21.56
N GLU A 192 6.60 -21.41 22.83
CA GLU A 192 5.35 -22.07 23.25
C GLU A 192 4.10 -21.31 22.76
N ALA A 193 4.11 -19.98 22.84
CA ALA A 193 3.02 -19.14 22.36
C ALA A 193 2.82 -19.29 20.84
N VAL A 194 3.92 -19.33 20.07
CA VAL A 194 3.89 -19.53 18.61
C VAL A 194 3.35 -20.92 18.27
N LEU A 195 3.75 -21.96 19.00
CA LEU A 195 3.21 -23.32 18.84
C LEU A 195 1.69 -23.36 19.06
N LEU A 196 1.22 -22.75 20.16
CA LEU A 196 -0.19 -22.67 20.49
C LEU A 196 -1.00 -21.94 19.42
N LEU A 197 -0.50 -20.82 18.90
CA LEU A 197 -1.17 -20.08 17.83
C LEU A 197 -1.23 -20.87 16.53
N ASN A 198 -0.15 -21.55 16.15
CA ASN A 198 -0.12 -22.38 14.95
C ASN A 198 -1.10 -23.54 15.04
N ALA A 199 -1.17 -24.22 16.19
CA ALA A 199 -2.15 -25.27 16.44
C ALA A 199 -3.59 -24.74 16.38
N ALA A 200 -3.87 -23.62 17.04
CA ALA A 200 -5.20 -22.99 17.03
C ALA A 200 -5.61 -22.54 15.62
N ALA A 201 -4.70 -21.95 14.84
CA ALA A 201 -4.94 -21.51 13.47
C ALA A 201 -5.07 -22.65 12.45
N ALA A 202 -4.66 -23.87 12.80
CA ALA A 202 -4.91 -25.07 12.00
C ALA A 202 -6.33 -25.61 12.23
N GLN A 203 -6.85 -25.49 13.46
CA GLN A 203 -8.17 -26.00 13.84
C GLN A 203 -9.29 -25.00 13.54
N ILE A 204 -9.04 -23.70 13.74
CA ILE A 204 -10.05 -22.65 13.64
C ILE A 204 -9.81 -21.87 12.34
N LYS A 205 -10.67 -22.11 11.36
CA LYS A 205 -10.69 -21.31 10.12
C LYS A 205 -10.98 -19.85 10.46
N SER A 206 -10.14 -18.94 9.96
CA SER A 206 -10.29 -17.49 10.14
C SER A 206 -10.09 -16.97 11.57
N LEU A 207 -9.26 -17.62 12.39
CA LEU A 207 -8.90 -17.12 13.73
C LEU A 207 -8.24 -15.72 13.64
N HIS A 208 -8.90 -14.70 14.20
CA HIS A 208 -8.43 -13.33 14.17
C HIS A 208 -7.35 -13.07 15.24
N ALA A 209 -6.41 -12.14 14.99
CA ALA A 209 -5.34 -11.84 15.95
C ALA A 209 -5.86 -11.39 17.34
N ARG A 210 -7.00 -10.71 17.39
CA ARG A 210 -7.67 -10.36 18.67
C ARG A 210 -8.07 -11.60 19.47
N GLN A 211 -8.62 -12.61 18.80
CA GLN A 211 -8.98 -13.88 19.44
C GLN A 211 -7.73 -14.68 19.82
N ALA A 212 -6.70 -14.66 18.97
CA ALA A 212 -5.39 -15.24 19.26
C ALA A 212 -4.74 -14.62 20.51
N ALA A 213 -4.77 -13.30 20.67
CA ALA A 213 -4.24 -12.65 21.87
C ALA A 213 -5.00 -13.07 23.14
N LEU A 214 -6.35 -13.09 23.10
CA LEU A 214 -7.15 -13.58 24.20
C LEU A 214 -6.83 -15.05 24.53
N PHE A 215 -6.69 -15.89 23.50
CA PHE A 215 -6.34 -17.30 23.64
C PHE A 215 -4.96 -17.49 24.30
N LEU A 216 -3.96 -16.68 23.93
CA LEU A 216 -2.64 -16.70 24.57
C LEU A 216 -2.71 -16.30 26.05
N ASP A 217 -3.46 -15.24 26.36
CA ASP A 217 -3.62 -14.75 27.73
C ASP A 217 -4.30 -15.80 28.62
N MET A 218 -5.37 -16.43 28.13
CA MET A 218 -6.06 -17.53 28.81
C MET A 218 -5.16 -18.76 29.05
N ARG A 219 -4.07 -18.90 28.29
CA ARG A 219 -3.09 -19.99 28.41
C ARG A 219 -1.86 -19.60 29.24
N GLY A 220 -1.86 -18.41 29.87
CA GLY A 220 -0.76 -17.93 30.71
C GLY A 220 0.37 -17.23 29.94
N HIS A 221 0.21 -16.99 28.64
CA HIS A 221 1.20 -16.30 27.81
C HIS A 221 0.88 -14.79 27.68
N SER A 222 0.67 -14.10 28.79
CA SER A 222 0.20 -12.71 28.83
C SER A 222 1.13 -11.71 28.14
N GLU A 223 2.45 -11.89 28.21
CA GLU A 223 3.40 -11.03 27.48
C GLU A 223 3.25 -11.21 25.96
N ALA A 224 3.15 -12.45 25.47
CA ALA A 224 2.92 -12.71 24.05
C ALA A 224 1.57 -12.14 23.59
N ALA A 225 0.52 -12.30 24.40
CA ALA A 225 -0.80 -11.71 24.15
C ALA A 225 -0.74 -10.19 24.02
N ARG A 226 -0.06 -9.51 24.96
CA ARG A 226 0.15 -8.06 24.93
C ARG A 226 0.87 -7.63 23.66
N ARG A 227 1.95 -8.31 23.28
CA ARG A 227 2.70 -8.01 22.05
C ARG A 227 1.83 -8.13 20.80
N VAL A 228 1.01 -9.18 20.72
CA VAL A 228 0.06 -9.36 19.60
C VAL A 228 -0.98 -8.22 19.56
N GLN A 229 -1.49 -7.77 20.71
CA GLN A 229 -2.44 -6.64 20.76
C GLN A 229 -1.80 -5.31 20.32
N GLU A 230 -0.55 -5.06 20.72
CA GLU A 230 0.21 -3.88 20.30
C GLU A 230 0.41 -3.84 18.79
N GLU A 231 0.86 -4.95 18.20
CA GLU A 231 1.05 -5.05 16.74
C GLU A 231 -0.30 -4.97 16.01
N LEU A 232 -1.36 -5.58 16.58
CA LEU A 232 -2.70 -5.46 16.03
C LEU A 232 -3.17 -4.00 15.98
N LYS A 233 -2.94 -3.23 17.05
CA LYS A 233 -3.26 -1.80 17.10
C LYS A 233 -2.43 -1.01 16.09
N ALA A 234 -1.15 -1.34 15.94
CA ALA A 234 -0.26 -0.68 14.98
C ALA A 234 -0.65 -0.95 13.51
N ARG A 235 -1.38 -2.04 13.23
CA ARG A 235 -1.89 -2.42 11.90
C ARG A 235 -3.37 -2.11 11.70
N ASP A 236 -3.93 -1.19 12.50
CA ASP A 236 -5.35 -0.81 12.44
C ASP A 236 -6.31 -2.00 12.51
N GLY A 237 -5.97 -3.02 13.32
CA GLY A 237 -6.80 -4.18 13.55
C GLY A 237 -6.71 -5.28 12.48
N ARG A 238 -5.86 -5.15 11.45
CA ARG A 238 -5.75 -6.12 10.36
C ARG A 238 -4.62 -7.12 10.59
N MET A 239 -4.91 -8.20 11.33
CA MET A 239 -3.95 -9.29 11.51
C MET A 239 -4.64 -10.62 11.79
N SER A 240 -4.19 -11.68 11.12
CA SER A 240 -4.63 -13.06 11.40
C SER A 240 -3.83 -13.69 12.54
N ALA A 241 -4.32 -14.78 13.13
CA ALA A 241 -3.58 -15.54 14.14
C ALA A 241 -2.22 -16.07 13.61
N ARG A 242 -2.13 -16.42 12.33
CA ARG A 242 -0.85 -16.83 11.71
C ARG A 242 0.14 -15.67 11.62
N GLN A 243 -0.33 -14.49 11.23
CA GLN A 243 0.50 -13.28 11.22
C GLN A 243 0.93 -12.88 12.64
N ALA A 244 0.09 -13.11 13.65
CA ALA A 244 0.46 -12.93 15.05
C ALA A 244 1.60 -13.89 15.49
N ALA A 245 1.53 -15.17 15.10
CA ALA A 245 2.57 -16.16 15.38
C ALA A 245 3.90 -15.78 14.69
N LEU A 246 3.84 -15.36 13.43
CA LEU A 246 4.97 -14.84 12.67
C LEU A 246 5.62 -13.63 13.34
N PHE A 247 4.82 -12.66 13.75
CA PHE A 247 5.29 -11.47 14.44
C PHE A 247 6.04 -11.81 15.73
N LEU A 248 5.53 -12.75 16.54
CA LEU A 248 6.20 -13.19 17.76
C LEU A 248 7.55 -13.87 17.46
N ALA A 249 7.61 -14.71 16.42
CA ALA A 249 8.85 -15.35 15.99
C ALA A 249 9.88 -14.32 15.50
N ASP A 250 9.49 -13.38 14.63
CA ASP A 250 10.36 -12.30 14.15
C ASP A 250 10.84 -11.38 15.28
N LEU A 251 9.98 -11.11 16.27
CA LEU A 251 10.32 -10.31 17.44
C LEU A 251 11.40 -11.00 18.29
N ALA A 252 11.25 -12.31 18.54
CA ALA A 252 12.26 -13.09 19.24
C ALA A 252 13.58 -13.17 18.46
N ALA A 253 13.53 -13.43 17.15
CA ALA A 253 14.72 -13.46 16.31
C ALA A 253 15.47 -12.12 16.31
N THR A 254 14.73 -11.00 16.24
CA THR A 254 15.30 -9.65 16.32
C THR A 254 15.95 -9.39 17.68
N ARG A 255 15.34 -9.87 18.78
CA ARG A 255 15.92 -9.79 20.13
C ARG A 255 17.19 -10.63 20.24
N ALA A 256 17.17 -11.87 19.76
CA ALA A 256 18.33 -12.77 19.79
C ALA A 256 19.51 -12.22 18.96
N ALA A 257 19.23 -11.57 17.84
CA ALA A 257 20.26 -10.92 17.02
C ALA A 257 20.81 -9.61 17.63
N CYS A 258 20.15 -9.05 18.64
CA CYS A 258 20.55 -7.77 19.21
C CYS A 258 21.67 -7.93 20.26
N THR A 259 22.91 -7.80 19.82
CA THR A 259 24.11 -7.84 20.70
C THR A 259 24.30 -6.59 21.56
N ARG A 260 23.51 -5.53 21.33
CA ARG A 260 23.68 -4.21 21.96
C ARG A 260 22.84 -4.03 23.23
N CYS A 261 22.00 -4.99 23.58
CA CYS A 261 21.12 -4.86 24.73
C CYS A 261 21.00 -6.18 25.49
N ASP A 262 20.82 -6.06 26.80
CA ASP A 262 20.39 -7.12 27.69
C ASP A 262 18.87 -7.08 27.78
N ASN A 263 18.18 -8.08 27.22
CA ASN A 263 16.72 -8.18 27.22
C ASN A 263 15.98 -6.91 26.76
N GLY A 264 16.43 -6.32 25.65
CA GLY A 264 15.83 -5.12 25.09
C GLY A 264 16.22 -3.83 25.83
N ARG A 265 17.13 -3.88 26.80
CA ARG A 265 17.67 -2.74 27.53
C ARG A 265 19.16 -2.54 27.30
N ILE A 266 19.54 -1.33 26.96
CA ILE A 266 20.94 -0.89 26.87
C ILE A 266 21.25 -0.21 28.20
N ASN A 267 22.10 -0.82 28.99
CA ASN A 267 22.54 -0.27 30.27
C ASN A 267 23.72 0.67 30.01
N TYR A 268 23.59 1.92 30.43
CA TYR A 268 24.66 2.91 30.42
C TYR A 268 25.08 3.18 31.86
N GLN A 269 26.38 3.15 32.14
CA GLN A 269 26.89 3.61 33.42
C GLN A 269 27.19 5.12 33.33
N CYS A 270 26.54 5.91 34.17
CA CYS A 270 26.77 7.34 34.30
C CYS A 270 28.08 7.63 35.05
N ARG A 271 28.57 8.87 34.97
CA ARG A 271 29.85 9.28 35.56
C ARG A 271 29.87 9.21 37.10
N ASP A 272 28.72 9.27 37.73
CA ASP A 272 28.49 9.11 39.17
C ASP A 272 28.37 7.64 39.61
N GLY A 273 28.43 6.70 38.67
CA GLY A 273 28.30 5.27 38.93
C GLY A 273 26.86 4.75 38.87
N GLU A 274 25.86 5.61 38.64
CA GLU A 274 24.46 5.17 38.48
C GLU A 274 24.25 4.49 37.12
N PHE A 275 23.45 3.42 37.07
CA PHE A 275 23.11 2.75 35.82
C PHE A 275 21.79 3.27 35.25
N ILE A 276 21.83 3.90 34.09
CA ILE A 276 20.63 4.25 33.32
C ILE A 276 20.35 3.15 32.30
N SER A 277 19.20 2.51 32.44
CA SER A 277 18.74 1.50 31.50
C SER A 277 17.84 2.13 30.43
N LEU A 278 18.39 2.41 29.24
CA LEU A 278 17.61 2.92 28.11
C LEU A 278 17.16 1.73 27.25
N ARG A 279 15.89 1.64 26.88
CA ARG A 279 15.47 0.52 26.02
C ARG A 279 16.05 0.64 24.60
N CYS A 280 16.42 -0.48 24.01
CA CYS A 280 17.15 -0.59 22.76
C CYS A 280 16.26 -0.22 21.56
N LYS A 281 16.69 0.74 20.72
CA LYS A 281 15.92 1.15 19.52
C LYS A 281 15.72 0.01 18.49
N ALA A 282 16.63 -0.96 18.45
CA ALA A 282 16.50 -2.12 17.56
C ALA A 282 15.44 -3.12 18.07
N CYS A 283 15.31 -3.25 19.40
CA CYS A 283 14.30 -4.11 20.05
C CYS A 283 13.00 -3.37 20.42
N ARG A 284 12.98 -2.03 20.36
CA ARG A 284 11.85 -1.14 20.69
C ARG A 284 11.02 -0.85 19.44
N LYS A 285 9.94 -1.59 19.26
CA LYS A 285 8.65 -0.90 19.09
C LYS A 285 7.95 -0.95 20.44
N GLU A 286 8.06 0.12 21.23
CA GLU A 286 7.21 0.32 22.42
C GLU A 286 6.86 1.80 22.55
N THR A 287 5.55 2.06 22.61
CA THR A 287 4.97 3.11 23.42
C THR A 287 4.10 2.43 24.46
N VAL A 288 4.36 2.69 25.74
CA VAL A 288 3.31 2.68 26.77
C VAL A 288 3.53 3.94 27.62
N PRO A 289 2.47 4.75 27.87
CA PRO A 289 2.55 5.89 28.78
C PRO A 289 2.76 5.40 30.22
N ASN A 290 3.50 6.16 31.01
CA ASN A 290 3.66 5.91 32.45
C ASN A 290 2.29 5.92 33.16
N ALA A 291 2.19 5.12 34.21
CA ALA A 291 1.18 5.23 35.27
C ALA A 291 1.41 6.50 36.11
#